data_AF-A0A1H3TZD3-F1
#
_entry.id   AF-A0A1H3TZD3-F1
#
_cell.length_a   1.000
_cell.length_b   1.000
_cell.length_c   1.000
_cell.angle_alpha   90.00
_cell.angle_beta   90.00
_cell.angle_gamma   90.00
#
_symmetry.space_group_name_H-M   'P 1'
#
loop_
_entity.id
_entity.type
_entity.pdbx_description
1 polymer ?
#
loop_
_entity_poly.entity_id
_entity_poly.type
_entity_poly.pdbx_seq_one_letter_code
_entity_poly.pdbx_strand_id
1 'polypeptide(L)'
;MPARVEIKGTGDFRKAAAELRAAGDGRLRREMGRNMRAAARPAVNAAQDNVRSLKAPATGRGGGGQQRREFAMSRTRSRSERAKRKAFEGRGLRATIARAVRLQMSTGARSASVRIRTQTRFLPEDQRKLPKYMDDGRWRHPVFGNRDRWVTQTARPAGWFESAMRRHGPRVRDGAAKAVNDIINKLAK
;
A
#
# COMPACT_ATOMS: atom_id res chain seq x y z
N MET A 1 0.42 -10.74 -11.22
CA MET A 1 0.06 -10.44 -9.80
C MET A 1 0.85 -9.23 -9.33
N PRO A 2 0.26 -8.22 -8.66
CA PRO A 2 1.03 -7.09 -8.11
C PRO A 2 2.03 -7.58 -7.07
N ALA A 3 3.16 -6.87 -6.93
CA ALA A 3 4.14 -7.14 -5.89
C ALA A 3 3.45 -7.19 -4.52
N ARG A 4 3.52 -8.35 -3.89
CA ARG A 4 2.73 -8.74 -2.73
C ARG A 4 3.71 -9.34 -1.74
N VAL A 5 3.89 -8.67 -0.61
CA VAL A 5 4.37 -9.34 0.59
C VAL A 5 3.18 -9.59 1.49
N GLU A 6 2.88 -10.88 1.66
CA GLU A 6 1.80 -11.36 2.49
C GLU A 6 2.41 -12.13 3.65
N ILE A 7 2.31 -11.56 4.84
CA ILE A 7 2.64 -12.27 6.07
C ILE A 7 1.33 -12.92 6.50
N LYS A 8 1.08 -14.13 6.01
CA LYS A 8 0.00 -14.97 6.52
C LYS A 8 0.40 -15.40 7.91
N GLY A 9 -0.49 -15.18 8.86
CA GLY A 9 -0.28 -15.59 10.23
C GLY A 9 -0.04 -17.09 10.31
N THR A 10 1.07 -17.44 10.94
CA THR A 10 1.34 -18.77 11.52
C THR A 10 0.17 -19.16 12.45
N GLY A 11 0.12 -20.41 12.92
CA GLY A 11 -0.93 -20.88 13.84
C GLY A 11 -1.20 -19.92 15.01
N ASP A 12 -0.15 -19.24 15.47
CA ASP A 12 -0.14 -18.27 16.57
C ASP A 12 -1.09 -17.08 16.34
N PHE A 13 -1.19 -16.57 15.11
CA PHE A 13 -2.10 -15.46 14.80
C PHE A 13 -3.58 -15.88 14.85
N ARG A 14 -3.88 -17.15 14.58
CA ARG A 14 -5.24 -17.70 14.72
C ARG A 14 -5.55 -17.92 16.20
N LYS A 15 -4.61 -18.47 16.97
CA LYS A 15 -4.75 -18.68 18.42
C LYS A 15 -5.02 -17.36 19.14
N ALA A 16 -4.19 -16.34 18.92
CA ALA A 16 -4.37 -15.03 19.54
C ALA A 16 -5.69 -14.34 19.15
N ALA A 17 -6.15 -14.52 17.90
CA ALA A 17 -7.44 -13.98 17.47
C ALA A 17 -8.63 -14.67 18.16
N ALA A 18 -8.53 -15.97 18.45
CA ALA A 18 -9.53 -16.73 19.19
C ALA A 18 -9.54 -16.35 20.68
N GLU A 19 -8.37 -16.22 21.31
CA GLU A 19 -8.25 -15.78 22.71
C GLU A 19 -8.76 -14.35 22.91
N LEU A 20 -8.42 -13.42 22.00
CA LEU A 20 -8.97 -12.06 22.01
C LEU A 20 -10.50 -12.03 21.82
N ARG A 21 -11.06 -12.99 21.09
CA ARG A 21 -12.52 -13.13 20.94
C ARG A 21 -13.14 -13.61 22.26
N ALA A 22 -12.56 -14.63 22.87
CA ALA A 22 -13.05 -15.20 24.13
C ALA A 22 -13.02 -14.16 25.26
N ALA A 23 -11.96 -13.36 25.33
CA ALA A 23 -11.81 -12.31 26.34
C ALA A 23 -12.71 -11.08 26.10
N GLY A 24 -13.28 -10.89 24.90
CA GLY A 24 -14.13 -9.75 24.58
C GLY A 24 -13.44 -8.37 24.60
N ASP A 25 -12.12 -8.32 24.83
CA ASP A 25 -11.43 -7.05 25.09
C ASP A 25 -11.03 -6.30 23.79
N GLY A 26 -11.90 -5.37 23.41
CA GLY A 26 -11.67 -4.44 22.30
C GLY A 26 -10.49 -3.47 22.49
N ARG A 27 -9.97 -3.29 23.71
CA ARG A 27 -8.77 -2.48 23.99
C ARG A 27 -7.52 -3.23 23.54
N LEU A 28 -7.35 -4.50 23.92
CA LEU A 28 -6.21 -5.32 23.51
C LEU A 28 -6.15 -5.50 21.98
N ARG A 29 -7.30 -5.70 21.33
CA ARG A 29 -7.36 -5.75 19.86
C ARG A 29 -6.86 -4.46 19.19
N ARG A 30 -7.26 -3.30 19.74
CA ARG A 30 -6.81 -1.99 19.26
C ARG A 30 -5.31 -1.80 19.50
N GLU A 31 -4.81 -2.25 20.64
CA GLU A 31 -3.39 -2.22 20.97
C GLU A 31 -2.56 -3.07 20.01
N MET A 32 -2.93 -4.34 19.79
CA MET A 32 -2.34 -5.21 18.78
C MET A 32 -2.28 -4.52 17.41
N GLY A 33 -3.40 -3.92 17.01
CA GLY A 33 -3.51 -3.18 15.76
C GLY A 33 -2.59 -1.94 15.69
N ARG A 34 -2.36 -1.24 16.79
CA ARG A 34 -1.40 -0.12 16.85
C ARG A 34 0.03 -0.63 16.72
N ASN A 35 0.39 -1.69 17.43
CA ASN A 35 1.76 -2.24 17.44
C ASN A 35 2.14 -2.82 16.09
N MET A 36 1.26 -3.60 15.46
CA MET A 36 1.44 -4.10 14.09
C MET A 36 1.59 -2.96 13.06
N ARG A 37 0.81 -1.89 13.21
CA ARG A 37 0.91 -0.72 12.33
C ARG A 37 2.24 0.01 12.51
N ALA A 38 2.70 0.17 13.76
CA ALA A 38 3.99 0.77 14.06
C ALA A 38 5.14 -0.04 13.45
N ALA A 39 5.11 -1.37 13.57
CA ALA A 39 6.08 -2.28 12.97
C ALA A 39 6.12 -2.19 11.43
N ALA A 40 4.95 -2.06 10.79
CA ALA A 40 4.85 -2.01 9.32
C ALA A 40 5.14 -0.63 8.71
N ARG A 41 5.14 0.44 9.51
CA ARG A 41 5.26 1.83 9.02
C ARG A 41 6.55 2.09 8.24
N PRO A 42 7.74 1.61 8.66
CA PRO A 42 8.97 1.80 7.89
C PRO A 42 8.90 1.22 6.48
N ALA A 43 8.34 0.01 6.32
CA ALA A 43 8.20 -0.64 5.02
C ALA A 43 7.24 0.12 4.09
N VAL A 44 6.13 0.64 4.64
CA VAL A 44 5.18 1.47 3.87
C VAL A 44 5.83 2.79 3.46
N ASN A 45 6.50 3.48 4.37
CA ASN A 45 7.17 4.74 4.09
C ASN A 45 8.25 4.55 3.02
N ALA A 46 9.12 3.56 3.17
CA ALA A 46 10.17 3.26 2.19
C ALA A 46 9.59 3.00 0.78
N ALA A 47 8.52 2.21 0.68
CA ALA A 47 7.87 1.95 -0.61
C ALA A 47 7.24 3.24 -1.20
N GLN A 48 6.65 4.09 -0.36
CA GLN A 48 6.10 5.39 -0.79
C GLN A 48 7.18 6.37 -1.25
N ASP A 49 8.33 6.39 -0.59
CA ASP A 49 9.43 7.29 -0.91
C ASP A 49 10.18 6.81 -2.15
N ASN A 50 10.40 5.50 -2.28
CA ASN A 50 10.99 4.88 -3.46
C ASN A 50 10.17 5.18 -4.73
N VAL A 51 8.84 5.05 -4.69
CA VAL A 51 8.03 5.35 -5.88
C VAL A 51 8.01 6.84 -6.22
N ARG A 52 8.09 7.72 -5.22
CA ARG A 52 8.18 9.19 -5.43
C ARG A 52 9.50 9.58 -6.06
N SER A 53 10.60 8.92 -5.70
CA SER A 53 11.96 9.22 -6.17
C SER A 53 12.32 8.58 -7.51
N LEU A 54 11.46 7.71 -8.06
CA LEU A 54 11.70 7.07 -9.35
C LEU A 54 12.01 8.09 -10.45
N LYS A 55 13.19 7.96 -11.07
CA LYS A 55 13.53 8.70 -12.28
C LYS A 55 12.90 7.96 -13.45
N ALA A 56 11.85 8.55 -14.01
CA ALA A 56 11.27 8.12 -15.28
C ALA A 56 10.96 9.39 -16.08
N PRO A 57 11.67 9.66 -17.18
CA PRO A 57 11.46 10.87 -17.97
C PRO A 57 10.02 10.85 -18.50
N ALA A 58 9.25 11.87 -18.17
CA ALA A 58 7.90 12.05 -18.73
C ALA A 58 8.07 12.71 -20.10
N THR A 59 7.72 12.01 -21.18
CA THR A 59 7.82 12.53 -22.55
C THR A 59 6.68 13.48 -22.94
N GLY A 60 5.90 14.01 -21.99
CA GLY A 60 4.87 15.01 -22.29
C GLY A 60 3.84 15.25 -21.19
N ARG A 61 3.01 16.28 -21.40
CA ARG A 61 1.91 16.72 -20.50
C ARG A 61 0.66 15.84 -20.69
N GLY A 62 0.74 14.57 -20.27
CA GLY A 62 -0.29 13.52 -20.45
C GLY A 62 -1.66 13.76 -19.78
N GLY A 63 -2.75 13.38 -20.47
CA GLY A 63 -4.13 13.37 -19.94
C GLY A 63 -4.36 12.45 -18.73
N GLY A 64 -3.46 11.52 -18.45
CA GLY A 64 -3.55 10.66 -17.26
C GLY A 64 -3.55 11.43 -15.93
N GLY A 65 -3.00 12.66 -15.90
CA GLY A 65 -3.09 13.53 -14.72
C GLY A 65 -4.53 13.98 -14.44
N GLN A 66 -5.28 14.34 -15.48
CA GLN A 66 -6.67 14.74 -15.36
C GLN A 66 -7.54 13.57 -14.88
N GLN A 67 -7.39 12.38 -15.47
CA GLN A 67 -8.10 11.17 -15.03
C GLN A 67 -7.86 10.85 -13.55
N ARG A 68 -6.62 10.98 -13.07
CA ARG A 68 -6.30 10.77 -11.64
C ARG A 68 -6.94 11.80 -10.73
N ARG A 69 -7.00 13.07 -11.16
CA ARG A 69 -7.70 14.14 -10.43
C ARG A 69 -9.19 13.85 -10.35
N GLU A 70 -9.83 13.53 -11.47
CA GLU A 70 -11.26 13.21 -11.55
C GLU A 70 -11.60 11.99 -10.70
N PHE A 71 -10.78 10.93 -10.78
CA PHE A 71 -10.93 9.75 -9.94
C PHE A 71 -10.75 10.05 -8.44
N ALA A 72 -9.79 10.91 -8.08
CA ALA A 72 -9.63 11.35 -6.69
C ALA A 72 -10.87 12.15 -6.22
N MET A 73 -11.43 12.98 -7.10
CA MET A 73 -12.64 13.77 -6.81
C MET A 73 -13.90 12.91 -6.70
N SER A 74 -14.04 11.87 -7.53
CA SER A 74 -15.20 10.95 -7.44
C SER A 74 -15.21 10.13 -6.15
N ARG A 75 -14.06 9.98 -5.50
CA ARG A 75 -13.92 9.27 -4.22
C ARG A 75 -14.06 10.16 -2.99
N THR A 76 -14.00 11.49 -3.11
CA THR A 76 -14.21 12.39 -1.98
C THR A 76 -15.69 12.75 -1.88
N ARG A 77 -16.25 12.64 -0.67
CA ARG A 77 -17.61 13.13 -0.39
C ARG A 77 -17.65 14.66 -0.28
N SER A 78 -16.53 15.28 0.06
CA SER A 78 -16.41 16.74 0.19
C SER A 78 -15.98 17.37 -1.13
N ARG A 79 -16.73 18.37 -1.59
CA ARG A 79 -16.40 19.25 -2.73
C ARG A 79 -15.66 20.53 -2.32
N SER A 80 -15.12 20.59 -1.10
CA SER A 80 -14.37 21.74 -0.60
C SER A 80 -13.17 22.10 -1.48
N GLU A 81 -12.79 23.37 -1.49
CA GLU A 81 -11.58 23.84 -2.18
C GLU A 81 -10.32 23.10 -1.71
N ARG A 82 -10.24 22.76 -0.42
CA ARG A 82 -9.14 21.94 0.12
C ARG A 82 -9.09 20.55 -0.54
N ALA A 83 -10.23 19.90 -0.76
CA ALA A 83 -10.29 18.60 -1.43
C ALA A 83 -9.88 18.70 -2.90
N LYS A 84 -10.36 19.73 -3.61
CA LYS A 84 -9.97 20.03 -5.00
C LYS A 84 -8.46 20.28 -5.10
N ARG A 85 -7.89 21.09 -4.20
CA ARG A 85 -6.46 21.40 -4.15
C ARG A 85 -5.63 20.13 -3.95
N LYS A 86 -6.01 19.28 -2.99
CA LYS A 86 -5.32 18.00 -2.71
C LYS A 86 -5.40 17.00 -3.86
N ALA A 87 -6.53 16.97 -4.57
CA ALA A 87 -6.70 16.15 -5.78
C ALA A 87 -5.79 16.67 -6.91
N PHE A 88 -5.73 17.98 -7.08
CA PHE A 88 -4.85 18.61 -8.06
C PHE A 88 -3.37 18.39 -7.75
N GLU A 89 -2.90 18.70 -6.54
CA GLU A 89 -1.52 18.45 -6.08
C GLU A 89 -1.15 16.95 -6.20
N GLY A 90 -2.14 16.06 -6.05
CA GLY A 90 -1.97 14.62 -6.09
C GLY A 90 -1.97 13.96 -7.45
N ARG A 91 -2.20 14.70 -8.53
CA ARG A 91 -2.47 14.15 -9.87
C ARG A 91 -1.27 13.47 -10.55
N GLY A 92 -0.08 13.53 -9.96
CA GLY A 92 1.11 12.84 -10.45
C GLY A 92 0.98 11.32 -10.31
N LEU A 93 1.48 10.57 -11.30
CA LEU A 93 1.43 9.10 -11.30
C LEU A 93 2.09 8.52 -10.05
N ARG A 94 3.35 8.92 -9.78
CA ARG A 94 4.11 8.48 -8.60
C ARG A 94 3.42 8.83 -7.30
N ALA A 95 2.91 10.06 -7.18
CA ALA A 95 2.19 10.51 -5.99
C ALA A 95 0.90 9.71 -5.75
N THR A 96 0.18 9.39 -6.82
CA THR A 96 -1.04 8.57 -6.75
C THR A 96 -0.72 7.13 -6.36
N ILE A 97 0.33 6.53 -6.93
CA ILE A 97 0.77 5.18 -6.55
C ILE A 97 1.25 5.16 -5.10
N ALA A 98 2.04 6.15 -4.66
CA ALA A 98 2.47 6.27 -3.26
C ALA A 98 1.27 6.29 -2.31
N ARG A 99 0.23 7.07 -2.60
CA ARG A 99 -1.01 7.11 -1.80
C ARG A 99 -1.78 5.77 -1.82
N ALA A 100 -1.61 4.97 -2.86
CA ALA A 100 -2.22 3.66 -2.98
C ALA A 100 -1.44 2.56 -2.22
N VAL A 101 -0.15 2.76 -1.93
CA VAL A 101 0.63 1.87 -1.06
C VAL A 101 0.11 1.97 0.37
N ARG A 102 -0.51 0.89 0.84
CA ARG A 102 -1.20 0.86 2.13
C ARG A 102 -1.00 -0.46 2.85
N LEU A 103 -1.00 -0.33 4.16
CA LEU A 103 -1.15 -1.45 5.07
C LEU A 103 -2.61 -1.94 5.04
N GLN A 104 -2.79 -3.25 4.85
CA GLN A 104 -4.02 -3.97 5.08
C GLN A 104 -3.81 -4.87 6.29
N MET A 105 -4.68 -4.72 7.29
CA MET A 105 -4.63 -5.52 8.50
C MET A 105 -5.97 -6.19 8.70
N SER A 106 -5.92 -7.42 9.21
CA SER A 106 -7.06 -8.04 9.88
C SER A 106 -6.64 -8.29 11.32
N THR A 107 -7.47 -7.88 12.26
CA THR A 107 -7.34 -8.24 13.69
C THR A 107 -8.68 -8.80 14.18
N GLY A 108 -9.46 -9.35 13.25
CA GLY A 108 -10.78 -9.89 13.53
C GLY A 108 -10.70 -11.21 14.27
N ALA A 109 -11.82 -11.60 14.87
CA ALA A 109 -11.95 -12.79 15.71
C ALA A 109 -11.57 -14.12 15.04
N ARG A 110 -11.42 -14.16 13.71
CA ARG A 110 -11.06 -15.36 12.93
C ARG A 110 -9.65 -15.29 12.34
N SER A 111 -9.00 -14.12 12.35
CA SER A 111 -7.69 -13.95 11.72
C SER A 111 -6.99 -12.68 12.21
N ALA A 112 -5.74 -12.82 12.64
CA ALA A 112 -4.79 -11.71 12.68
C ALA A 112 -3.84 -11.79 11.46
N SER A 113 -3.70 -10.71 10.70
CA SER A 113 -2.79 -10.66 9.54
C SER A 113 -2.34 -9.23 9.22
N VAL A 114 -1.14 -9.11 8.67
CA VAL A 114 -0.55 -7.85 8.22
C VAL A 114 -0.04 -8.01 6.79
N ARG A 115 -0.39 -7.06 5.94
CA ARG A 115 -0.13 -7.14 4.51
C ARG A 115 0.12 -5.75 3.95
N ILE A 116 1.22 -5.59 3.22
CA ILE A 116 1.54 -4.33 2.55
C ILE A 116 1.31 -4.52 1.05
N ARG A 117 0.49 -3.67 0.45
CA ARG A 117 0.16 -3.74 -0.99
C ARG A 117 -0.11 -2.37 -1.56
N THR A 118 0.09 -2.24 -2.87
CA THR A 118 -0.54 -1.19 -3.65
C THR A 118 -2.00 -1.54 -3.88
N GLN A 119 -2.90 -0.81 -3.24
CA GLN A 119 -4.34 -1.05 -3.33
C GLN A 119 -4.90 -0.44 -4.62
N THR A 120 -5.10 -1.28 -5.64
CA THR A 120 -5.54 -0.89 -7.00
C THR A 120 -6.89 -0.17 -7.03
N ARG A 121 -7.75 -0.36 -6.02
CA ARG A 121 -9.00 0.40 -5.86
C ARG A 121 -8.82 1.91 -5.68
N PHE A 122 -7.60 2.37 -5.40
CA PHE A 122 -7.24 3.79 -5.33
C PHE A 122 -6.59 4.30 -6.62
N LEU A 123 -6.62 3.51 -7.69
CA LEU A 123 -6.12 3.87 -9.00
C LEU A 123 -7.28 3.83 -10.02
N PRO A 124 -7.26 4.72 -11.04
CA PRO A 124 -8.06 4.55 -12.24
C PRO A 124 -7.87 3.16 -12.84
N GLU A 125 -8.91 2.63 -13.47
CA GLU A 125 -8.97 1.24 -13.92
C GLU A 125 -7.84 0.85 -14.89
N ASP A 126 -7.60 1.70 -15.88
CA ASP A 126 -6.53 1.61 -16.87
C ASP A 126 -5.11 1.70 -16.25
N GLN A 127 -5.00 2.24 -15.03
CA GLN A 127 -3.75 2.47 -14.32
C GLN A 127 -3.44 1.40 -13.25
N ARG A 128 -4.35 0.45 -13.01
CA ARG A 128 -4.20 -0.57 -11.93
C ARG A 128 -2.99 -1.49 -12.09
N LYS A 129 -2.52 -1.71 -13.31
CA LYS A 129 -1.35 -2.56 -13.61
C LYS A 129 -0.01 -1.81 -13.54
N LEU A 130 -0.04 -0.48 -13.66
CA LEU A 130 1.17 0.35 -13.69
C LEU A 130 2.11 0.18 -12.49
N PRO A 131 1.64 0.05 -11.23
CA PRO A 131 2.53 -0.15 -10.10
C PRO A 131 3.45 -1.35 -10.26
N LYS A 132 2.95 -2.44 -10.84
CA LYS A 132 3.74 -3.64 -11.12
C LYS A 132 4.81 -3.34 -12.17
N TYR A 133 4.42 -2.80 -13.32
CA TYR A 133 5.40 -2.57 -14.39
C TYR A 133 6.44 -1.50 -14.04
N MET A 134 6.09 -0.54 -13.19
CA MET A 134 7.04 0.40 -12.62
C MET A 134 8.02 -0.27 -11.65
N ASP A 135 7.57 -1.30 -10.93
CA ASP A 135 8.43 -2.13 -10.08
C ASP A 135 9.36 -2.99 -10.92
N ASP A 136 8.85 -3.59 -12.01
CA ASP A 136 9.63 -4.33 -13.00
C ASP A 136 10.65 -3.42 -13.75
N GLY A 137 10.52 -2.09 -13.63
CA GLY A 137 11.48 -1.09 -14.13
C GLY A 137 11.29 -0.66 -15.59
N ARG A 138 10.46 -1.35 -16.38
CA ARG A 138 10.16 -0.99 -17.78
C ARG A 138 8.71 -1.31 -18.12
N TRP A 139 8.02 -0.36 -18.76
CA TRP A 139 6.65 -0.57 -19.21
C TRP A 139 6.35 0.17 -20.50
N ARG A 140 5.33 -0.30 -21.22
CA ARG A 140 4.78 0.40 -22.39
C ARG A 140 3.43 0.99 -22.05
N HIS A 141 3.15 2.17 -22.60
CA HIS A 141 1.83 2.79 -22.49
C HIS A 141 1.46 3.51 -23.79
N PRO A 142 0.16 3.64 -24.10
CA PRO A 142 -0.29 4.44 -25.22
C PRO A 142 0.05 5.92 -25.01
N VAL A 143 0.35 6.62 -26.10
CA VAL A 143 0.59 8.07 -26.10
C VAL A 143 -0.77 8.77 -26.00
N PHE A 144 -1.05 9.43 -24.88
CA PHE A 144 -2.32 10.12 -24.61
C PHE A 144 -3.59 9.24 -24.80
N GLY A 145 -3.47 7.92 -24.66
CA GLY A 145 -4.59 6.99 -24.87
C GLY A 145 -4.76 6.48 -26.32
N ASN A 146 -3.94 6.96 -27.26
CA ASN A 146 -3.88 6.42 -28.62
C ASN A 146 -3.29 5.00 -28.58
N ARG A 147 -4.11 4.00 -28.90
CA ARG A 147 -3.74 2.57 -28.86
C ARG A 147 -2.91 2.11 -30.07
N ASP A 148 -2.74 2.96 -31.07
CA ASP A 148 -1.90 2.70 -32.24
C ASP A 148 -0.47 3.22 -32.04
N ARG A 149 -0.28 4.16 -31.11
CA ARG A 149 1.04 4.73 -30.76
C ARG A 149 1.44 4.41 -29.33
N TRP A 150 2.42 3.53 -29.19
CA TRP A 150 2.93 3.08 -27.89
C TRP A 150 4.35 3.57 -27.65
N VAL A 151 4.61 4.04 -26.43
CA VAL A 151 5.95 4.42 -25.97
C VAL A 151 6.40 3.53 -24.82
N THR A 152 7.70 3.28 -24.76
CA THR A 152 8.35 2.56 -23.66
C THR A 152 8.90 3.57 -22.67
N GLN A 153 8.57 3.41 -21.40
CA GLN A 153 9.11 4.19 -20.29
C GLN A 153 9.89 3.26 -19.36
N THR A 154 11.04 3.74 -18.91
CA THR A 154 11.92 3.02 -17.98
C THR A 154 11.98 3.80 -16.68
N ALA A 155 11.70 3.14 -15.55
CA ALA A 155 11.89 3.67 -14.21
C ALA A 155 13.21 3.16 -13.65
N ARG A 156 14.02 4.08 -13.12
CA ARG A 156 15.24 3.76 -12.38
C ARG A 156 15.21 4.40 -10.98
N PRO A 157 15.63 3.67 -9.94
CA PRO A 157 15.95 2.24 -9.92
C PRO A 157 14.71 1.35 -10.11
N ALA A 158 14.89 0.11 -10.59
CA ALA A 158 13.83 -0.90 -10.58
C ALA A 158 13.61 -1.44 -9.15
N GLY A 159 12.49 -2.11 -8.93
CA GLY A 159 12.16 -2.74 -7.66
C GLY A 159 11.81 -1.74 -6.56
N TRP A 160 11.15 -0.62 -6.87
CA TRP A 160 10.79 0.41 -5.87
C TRP A 160 10.00 -0.16 -4.69
N PHE A 161 9.12 -1.14 -4.93
CA PHE A 161 8.33 -1.82 -3.91
C PHE A 161 9.08 -3.02 -3.36
N GLU A 162 9.61 -3.87 -4.23
CA GLU A 162 10.31 -5.09 -3.82
C GLU A 162 11.50 -4.79 -2.91
N SER A 163 12.31 -3.79 -3.23
CA SER A 163 13.46 -3.37 -2.41
C SER A 163 13.05 -2.91 -1.01
N ALA A 164 11.94 -2.15 -0.91
CA ALA A 164 11.40 -1.71 0.38
C ALA A 164 10.94 -2.91 1.22
N MET A 165 10.27 -3.87 0.59
CA MET A 165 9.80 -5.07 1.28
C MET A 165 10.94 -6.01 1.66
N ARG A 166 11.97 -6.16 0.83
CA ARG A 166 13.17 -6.95 1.14
C ARG A 166 13.93 -6.35 2.32
N ARG A 167 14.09 -5.03 2.35
CA ARG A 167 14.81 -4.32 3.41
C ARG A 167 14.08 -4.36 4.76
N HIS A 168 12.76 -4.16 4.77
CA HIS A 168 12.01 -3.99 6.01
C HIS A 168 11.13 -5.18 6.39
N GLY A 169 10.90 -6.11 5.47
CA GLY A 169 10.00 -7.26 5.63
C GLY A 169 10.28 -8.12 6.87
N PRO A 170 11.53 -8.50 7.17
CA PRO A 170 11.86 -9.24 8.40
C PRO A 170 11.38 -8.51 9.65
N ARG A 171 11.73 -7.22 9.79
CA ARG A 171 11.30 -6.40 10.93
C ARG A 171 9.77 -6.25 11.03
N VAL A 172 9.06 -6.18 9.90
CA VAL A 172 7.58 -6.17 9.92
C VAL A 172 7.04 -7.50 10.43
N ARG A 173 7.62 -8.63 10.02
CA ARG A 173 7.24 -9.97 10.48
C ARG A 173 7.50 -10.12 11.97
N ASP A 174 8.69 -9.79 12.43
CA ASP A 174 9.10 -9.93 13.83
C ASP A 174 8.26 -9.02 14.74
N GLY A 175 8.04 -7.77 14.31
CA GLY A 175 7.18 -6.85 15.05
C GLY A 175 5.71 -7.28 15.09
N ALA A 176 5.20 -7.93 14.04
CA ALA A 176 3.85 -8.49 14.04
C ALA A 176 3.75 -9.71 14.96
N ALA A 177 4.74 -10.61 14.96
CA ALA A 177 4.81 -11.74 15.88
C ALA A 177 4.92 -11.28 17.34
N LYS A 178 5.77 -10.29 17.62
CA LYS A 178 5.88 -9.68 18.95
C LYS A 178 4.55 -9.07 19.40
N ALA A 179 3.88 -8.32 18.54
CA ALA A 179 2.59 -7.71 18.86
C ALA A 179 1.50 -8.75 19.20
N VAL A 180 1.58 -9.95 18.61
CA VAL A 180 0.70 -11.08 18.95
C VAL A 180 1.09 -11.66 20.31
N ASN A 181 2.37 -11.99 20.51
CA ASN A 181 2.86 -12.61 21.73
C ASN A 181 2.65 -11.72 22.97
N ASP A 182 2.86 -10.41 22.85
CA ASP A 182 2.61 -9.45 23.93
C ASP A 182 1.15 -9.47 24.40
N ILE A 183 0.22 -9.77 23.49
CA ILE A 183 -1.21 -9.82 23.80
C ILE A 183 -1.60 -11.16 24.41
N ILE A 184 -1.08 -12.27 23.86
CA ILE A 184 -1.25 -13.61 24.47
C ILE A 184 -0.76 -13.58 25.92
N ASN A 185 0.43 -13.03 26.17
CA ASN A 185 1.00 -12.94 27.52
C ASN A 185 0.19 -12.05 28.47
N LYS A 186 -0.58 -11.09 27.96
CA LYS A 186 -1.50 -10.26 28.77
C LYS A 186 -2.80 -10.98 29.08
N LEU A 187 -3.25 -11.89 28.21
CA LEU A 187 -4.45 -12.70 28.42
C LEU A 187 -4.20 -13.88 29.37
N ALA A 188 -2.95 -14.34 29.47
CA ALA A 188 -2.54 -15.42 30.36
C ALA A 188 -2.24 -14.96 31.81
N LYS A 189 -2.30 -13.65 32.09
CA LYS A 189 -2.19 -13.05 33.43
C LYS A 189 -3.58 -12.68 33.94
#